data_AF-A0AAV7VMA4-F1
#
_entry.id   AF-A0AAV7VMA4-F1
#
_cell.length_a   1.000
_cell.length_b   1.000
_cell.length_c   1.000
_cell.angle_alpha   90.00
_cell.angle_beta   90.00
_cell.angle_gamma   90.00
#
_symmetry.space_group_name_H-M   'P 1'
#
loop_
_entity.id
_entity.type
_entity.pdbx_description
1 polymer ?
#
loop_
_entity_poly.entity_id
_entity_poly.type
_entity_poly.pdbx_seq_one_letter_code
_entity_poly.pdbx_strand_id
1 'polypeptide(L)'
;MPRIPQYRISTEGEKALLEIVHDLIQKGVVEETRGNTCNSPVLPVLKRTDPSQPPVYRFVIDLREVNKIVVPQFPVVPDITALLTMIPSTATWFSVIDLKNVFFSIPIAEESRDIFGFSLGGRSFRFKRAPQGYCESPSIYSQALKCHLDAFSLPSGAALIQYMDDLLVAADSEEICKNVTVALLRHLFDLNHKVSPSKLQYVCREVTYLGHLLSKEGRRLTPERIQAIAQMSVPSTQREVRAFLGITSYCRQWIPSFSLLAKPLLALTLKDTPQPLPWTDECQKSFTDLRIALCSAPVLGTPDYSKPFTLYVHEREGCALSVLTQRFGDQQRPCAYFSATLDPVAKALPSCLKATAAAAISIRQSAGVVLDNTLIVMVPHAVDTLLNRTKTQHLTSARLSGYELTLLASHIHIKRCNTLNPATLLPLPEERDVSEQHDCFLRTEEETKGRIDLKDTPLVNPDETLWHALDIIQLRQLN
;
A
#
# COMPACT_ATOMS: atom_id res chain seq x y z
N MET A 1 18.81 -24.82 18.52
CA MET A 1 18.96 -25.39 17.16
C MET A 1 17.88 -26.44 16.93
N PRO A 2 17.10 -26.37 15.84
CA PRO A 2 15.91 -27.19 15.63
C PRO A 2 16.26 -28.67 15.38
N ARG A 3 15.55 -29.57 16.06
CA ARG A 3 15.70 -31.03 15.93
C ARG A 3 14.33 -31.68 15.82
N ILE A 4 13.61 -31.32 14.76
CA ILE A 4 12.25 -31.81 14.54
C ILE A 4 12.34 -33.12 13.75
N PRO A 5 11.67 -34.20 14.19
CA PRO A 5 11.67 -35.46 13.45
C PRO A 5 10.96 -35.31 12.10
N GLN A 6 11.38 -36.11 11.11
CA GLN A 6 10.73 -36.17 9.80
C GLN A 6 9.27 -36.60 9.94
N TYR A 7 8.36 -35.88 9.28
CA TYR A 7 6.94 -36.24 9.26
C TYR A 7 6.72 -37.53 8.47
N ARG A 8 5.69 -38.30 8.87
CA ARG A 8 5.24 -39.45 8.09
C ARG A 8 4.63 -38.96 6.78
N ILE A 9 5.16 -39.42 5.66
CA ILE A 9 4.73 -39.08 4.31
C ILE A 9 4.31 -40.35 3.56
N SER A 10 3.52 -40.21 2.50
CA SER A 10 3.13 -41.35 1.66
C SER A 10 4.36 -41.92 0.93
N THR A 11 4.33 -43.21 0.62
CA THR A 11 5.40 -43.88 -0.13
C THR A 11 5.61 -43.29 -1.52
N GLU A 12 4.54 -42.84 -2.17
CA GLU A 12 4.60 -42.11 -3.44
C GLU A 12 5.30 -40.75 -3.29
N GLY A 13 4.89 -39.97 -2.28
CA GLY A 13 5.50 -38.67 -2.01
C GLY A 13 6.98 -38.79 -1.63
N GLU A 14 7.35 -39.81 -0.87
CA GLU A 14 8.74 -40.08 -0.51
C GLU A 14 9.60 -40.40 -1.73
N LYS A 15 9.14 -41.27 -2.63
CA LYS A 15 9.84 -41.57 -3.89
C LYS A 15 10.04 -40.32 -4.74
N ALA A 16 8.99 -39.52 -4.91
CA ALA A 16 9.06 -38.27 -5.67
C ALA A 16 10.04 -37.26 -5.04
N LEU A 17 10.05 -37.13 -3.71
CA LEU A 17 11.01 -36.26 -3.04
C LEU A 17 12.44 -36.77 -3.17
N LEU A 18 12.68 -38.08 -3.12
CA LEU A 18 14.01 -38.66 -3.32
C LEU A 18 14.55 -38.41 -4.72
N GLU A 19 13.72 -38.48 -5.75
CA GLU A 19 14.08 -38.11 -7.13
C GLU A 19 14.46 -36.62 -7.23
N ILE A 20 13.69 -35.73 -6.60
CA ILE A 20 14.00 -34.29 -6.54
C ILE A 20 15.32 -34.05 -5.80
N VAL A 21 15.55 -34.71 -4.66
CA VAL A 21 16.79 -34.58 -3.88
C VAL A 21 17.98 -35.06 -4.70
N HIS A 22 17.84 -36.14 -5.47
CA HIS A 22 18.90 -36.62 -6.34
C HIS A 22 19.29 -35.57 -7.40
N ASP A 23 18.31 -34.95 -8.06
CA ASP A 23 18.53 -33.83 -9.00
C ASP A 23 19.20 -32.62 -8.31
N LEU A 24 18.80 -32.30 -7.08
CA LEU A 24 19.42 -31.22 -6.29
C LEU A 24 20.87 -31.53 -5.88
N ILE A 25 21.20 -32.80 -5.62
CA ILE A 25 22.58 -33.24 -5.36
C ILE A 25 23.43 -33.11 -6.62
N GLN A 26 22.93 -33.57 -7.78
CA GLN A 26 23.63 -33.42 -9.05
C GLN A 26 23.89 -31.94 -9.39
N LYS A 27 22.98 -31.05 -9.02
CA LYS A 27 23.12 -29.58 -9.17
C LYS A 27 23.97 -28.91 -8.10
N GLY A 28 24.48 -29.65 -7.11
CA GLY A 28 25.29 -29.14 -6.01
C GLY A 28 24.54 -28.21 -5.03
N VAL A 29 23.20 -28.30 -4.99
CA VAL A 29 22.35 -27.54 -4.08
C VAL A 29 22.28 -28.21 -2.71
N VAL A 30 22.25 -29.54 -2.69
CA VAL A 30 22.17 -30.39 -1.51
C VAL A 30 23.36 -31.34 -1.49
N GLU A 31 23.82 -31.73 -0.31
CA GLU A 31 24.77 -32.82 -0.13
C GLU A 31 24.28 -33.81 0.93
N GLU A 32 24.64 -35.08 0.73
CA GLU A 32 24.43 -36.12 1.73
C GLU A 32 25.48 -36.00 2.85
N THR A 33 25.06 -36.21 4.08
CA THR A 33 25.91 -36.10 5.27
C THR A 33 25.72 -37.30 6.19
N ARG A 34 26.77 -37.65 6.96
CA ARG A 34 26.73 -38.74 7.94
C ARG A 34 25.90 -38.41 9.18
N GLY A 35 25.52 -37.14 9.35
CA GLY A 35 24.64 -36.67 10.40
C GLY A 35 24.60 -35.14 10.43
N ASN A 36 23.44 -34.58 10.77
CA ASN A 36 23.27 -33.14 10.98
C ASN A 36 23.06 -32.86 12.47
N THR A 37 23.56 -31.70 12.94
CA THR A 37 23.24 -31.22 14.30
C THR A 37 21.79 -30.74 14.44
N CYS A 38 21.17 -30.35 13.31
CA CYS A 38 19.78 -29.89 13.20
C CYS A 38 18.99 -30.75 12.21
N ASN A 39 17.67 -30.79 12.38
CA ASN A 39 16.78 -31.43 11.42
C ASN A 39 15.47 -30.66 11.28
N SER A 40 15.12 -30.36 10.04
CA SER A 40 13.84 -29.80 9.61
C SER A 40 13.11 -30.80 8.70
N PRO A 41 11.81 -31.05 8.92
CA PRO A 41 11.08 -32.04 8.15
C PRO A 41 10.74 -31.52 6.75
N VAL A 42 10.66 -32.43 5.79
CA VAL A 42 10.27 -32.17 4.41
C VAL A 42 8.87 -32.68 4.12
N LEU A 43 8.15 -31.97 3.24
CA LEU A 43 6.77 -32.22 2.87
C LEU A 43 6.64 -32.28 1.34
N PRO A 44 5.99 -33.33 0.79
CA PRO A 44 5.59 -33.37 -0.60
C PRO A 44 4.31 -32.54 -0.78
N VAL A 45 4.39 -31.44 -1.53
CA VAL A 45 3.22 -30.60 -1.85
C VAL A 45 2.88 -30.74 -3.32
N LEU A 46 1.64 -31.10 -3.63
CA LEU A 46 1.18 -31.18 -5.02
C LEU A 46 1.16 -29.78 -5.66
N LYS A 47 1.80 -29.64 -6.82
CA LYS A 47 1.56 -28.48 -7.67
C LYS A 47 0.16 -28.57 -8.23
N ARG A 48 -0.52 -27.42 -8.34
CA ARG A 48 -1.75 -27.32 -9.13
C ARG A 48 -1.39 -27.49 -10.60
N THR A 49 -1.58 -28.69 -11.12
CA THR A 49 -1.50 -29.03 -12.54
C THR A 49 -2.90 -29.37 -13.04
N ASP A 50 -3.07 -29.40 -14.35
CA ASP A 50 -4.30 -29.88 -14.98
C ASP A 50 -4.64 -31.28 -14.44
N PRO A 51 -5.90 -31.58 -14.07
CA PRO A 51 -6.32 -32.91 -13.60
C PRO A 51 -5.96 -34.06 -14.54
N SER A 52 -5.71 -33.76 -15.82
CA SER A 52 -5.29 -34.73 -16.84
C SER A 52 -3.79 -35.07 -16.83
N GLN A 53 -2.97 -34.34 -16.07
CA GLN A 53 -1.53 -34.55 -15.98
C GLN A 53 -1.12 -35.31 -14.70
N PRO A 54 -0.02 -36.08 -14.73
CA PRO A 54 0.47 -36.77 -13.54
C PRO A 54 0.78 -35.76 -12.40
N PRO A 55 0.56 -36.14 -11.14
CA PRO A 55 0.78 -35.27 -9.99
C PRO A 55 2.25 -34.85 -9.89
N VAL A 56 2.51 -33.55 -10.03
CA VAL A 56 3.86 -33.01 -9.88
C VAL A 56 4.08 -32.56 -8.44
N TYR A 57 4.95 -33.26 -7.72
CA TYR A 57 5.32 -32.90 -6.35
C TYR A 57 6.32 -31.72 -6.31
N ARG A 58 6.16 -30.87 -5.30
CA ARG A 58 7.10 -29.82 -4.91
C ARG A 58 7.74 -30.21 -3.58
N PHE A 59 9.07 -30.17 -3.55
CA PHE A 59 9.84 -30.29 -2.32
C PHE A 59 9.64 -29.02 -1.47
N VAL A 60 9.12 -29.18 -0.25
CA VAL A 60 8.96 -28.09 0.73
C VAL A 60 9.63 -28.51 2.03
N ILE A 61 10.53 -27.68 2.55
CA ILE A 61 11.15 -27.89 3.86
C ILE A 61 10.49 -26.97 4.89
N ASP A 62 10.16 -27.51 6.06
CA ASP A 62 9.55 -26.76 7.15
C ASP A 62 10.64 -26.07 7.99
N LEU A 63 10.91 -24.81 7.63
CA LEU A 63 11.92 -23.96 8.27
C LEU A 63 11.33 -23.07 9.36
N ARG A 64 10.10 -23.31 9.86
CA ARG A 64 9.47 -22.45 10.86
C ARG A 64 10.32 -22.29 12.13
N GLU A 65 10.86 -23.38 12.66
CA GLU A 65 11.72 -23.32 13.87
C GLU A 65 13.11 -22.74 13.57
N VAL A 66 13.62 -22.90 12.34
CA VAL A 66 14.85 -22.22 11.89
C VAL A 66 14.60 -20.71 11.84
N ASN A 67 13.50 -20.27 11.23
CA ASN A 67 13.16 -18.85 11.09
C ASN A 67 12.91 -18.16 12.44
N LYS A 68 12.52 -18.87 13.51
CA LYS A 68 12.36 -18.31 14.86
C LYS A 68 13.67 -17.92 15.54
N ILE A 69 14.77 -18.60 15.22
CA ILE A 69 16.08 -18.38 15.83
C ILE A 69 16.96 -17.42 15.02
N VAL A 70 16.55 -17.10 13.80
CA VAL A 70 17.24 -16.17 12.92
C VAL A 70 17.00 -14.76 13.41
N VAL A 71 18.07 -13.97 13.55
CA VAL A 71 17.96 -12.54 13.83
C VAL A 71 17.57 -11.85 12.51
N PRO A 72 16.37 -11.26 12.43
CA PRO A 72 15.90 -10.65 11.18
C PRO A 72 16.72 -9.40 10.88
N GLN A 73 17.10 -9.23 9.62
CA GLN A 73 17.67 -7.96 9.16
C GLN A 73 16.54 -6.97 8.86
N PHE A 74 16.83 -5.68 8.90
CA PHE A 74 15.83 -4.68 8.52
C PHE A 74 15.46 -4.88 7.05
N PRO A 75 14.20 -5.21 6.72
CA PRO A 75 13.83 -5.51 5.35
C PRO A 75 13.83 -4.22 4.52
N VAL A 76 14.73 -4.13 3.55
CA VAL A 76 14.71 -3.08 2.53
C VAL A 76 13.81 -3.54 1.39
N VAL A 77 12.52 -3.75 1.67
CA VAL A 77 11.53 -4.05 0.64
C VAL A 77 10.85 -2.73 0.27
N PRO A 78 11.02 -2.24 -0.98
CA PRO A 78 10.37 -1.03 -1.42
C PRO A 78 8.84 -1.21 -1.39
N ASP A 79 8.12 -0.15 -1.05
CA ASP A 79 6.66 -0.15 -1.19
C ASP A 79 6.29 -0.34 -2.68
N ILE A 80 5.36 -1.26 -2.95
CA ILE A 80 4.95 -1.60 -4.32
C ILE A 80 4.42 -0.36 -5.04
N THR A 81 3.67 0.50 -4.33
CA THR A 81 3.19 1.75 -4.91
C THR A 81 4.35 2.62 -5.35
N ALA A 82 5.31 2.85 -4.45
CA ALA A 82 6.49 3.69 -4.73
C ALA A 82 7.29 3.17 -5.93
N LEU A 83 7.43 1.84 -6.07
CA LEU A 83 8.07 1.24 -7.25
C LEU A 83 7.28 1.49 -8.53
N LEU A 84 5.97 1.25 -8.49
CA LEU A 84 5.11 1.45 -9.66
C LEU A 84 5.00 2.93 -10.06
N THR A 85 5.29 3.87 -9.15
CA THR A 85 5.38 5.31 -9.47
C THR A 85 6.71 5.71 -10.11
N MET A 86 7.72 4.83 -10.13
CA MET A 86 8.96 5.07 -10.88
C MET A 86 8.84 4.75 -12.37
N ILE A 87 7.75 4.09 -12.79
CA ILE A 87 7.50 3.81 -14.20
C ILE A 87 7.31 5.16 -14.93
N PRO A 88 8.09 5.45 -15.98
CA PRO A 88 7.93 6.69 -16.73
C PRO A 88 6.53 6.80 -17.35
N SER A 89 5.91 7.98 -17.26
CA SER A 89 4.62 8.26 -17.90
C SER A 89 4.64 8.10 -19.43
N THR A 90 5.82 8.18 -20.04
CA THR A 90 6.05 8.00 -21.48
C THR A 90 6.18 6.54 -21.89
N ALA A 91 6.29 5.60 -20.95
CA ALA A 91 6.47 4.19 -21.26
C ALA A 91 5.24 3.61 -21.96
N THR A 92 5.46 2.95 -23.10
CA THR A 92 4.40 2.29 -23.89
C THR A 92 4.67 0.81 -24.16
N TRP A 93 5.92 0.37 -23.94
CA TRP A 93 6.37 -0.99 -24.14
C TRP A 93 7.06 -1.52 -22.89
N PHE A 94 6.77 -2.77 -22.56
CA PHE A 94 7.22 -3.39 -21.32
C PHE A 94 7.75 -4.80 -21.57
N SER A 95 8.74 -5.21 -20.79
CA SER A 95 9.15 -6.60 -20.65
C SER A 95 9.21 -6.99 -19.18
N VAL A 96 8.59 -8.11 -18.81
CA VAL A 96 8.64 -8.66 -17.45
C VAL A 96 9.47 -9.93 -17.45
N ILE A 97 10.48 -9.96 -16.59
CA ILE A 97 11.46 -11.03 -16.47
C ILE A 97 11.36 -11.63 -15.06
N ASP A 98 10.94 -12.89 -14.98
CA ASP A 98 10.89 -13.69 -13.75
C ASP A 98 12.17 -14.52 -13.63
N LEU A 99 12.91 -14.35 -12.53
CA LEU A 99 14.13 -15.09 -12.26
C LEU A 99 13.79 -16.44 -11.62
N LYS A 100 14.40 -17.51 -12.14
CA LYS A 100 14.09 -18.89 -11.77
C LYS A 100 15.03 -19.42 -10.70
N ASN A 101 14.44 -19.99 -9.63
CA ASN A 101 15.17 -20.68 -8.56
C ASN A 101 16.29 -19.86 -7.93
N VAL A 102 16.05 -18.56 -7.78
CA VAL A 102 17.04 -17.55 -7.35
C VAL A 102 17.76 -17.87 -6.06
N PHE A 103 17.07 -18.47 -5.08
CA PHE A 103 17.68 -18.78 -3.78
C PHE A 103 18.78 -19.84 -3.86
N PHE A 104 18.70 -20.76 -4.84
CA PHE A 104 19.75 -21.76 -5.04
C PHE A 104 21.05 -21.17 -5.59
N SER A 105 21.04 -19.91 -6.03
CA SER A 105 22.27 -19.19 -6.38
C SER A 105 23.05 -18.72 -5.15
N ILE A 106 22.40 -18.58 -3.98
CA ILE A 106 23.02 -18.06 -2.76
C ILE A 106 23.80 -19.18 -2.05
N PRO A 107 25.13 -19.10 -1.90
CA PRO A 107 25.90 -20.08 -1.14
C PRO A 107 25.65 -19.94 0.37
N ILE A 108 25.59 -21.08 1.07
CA ILE A 108 25.57 -21.13 2.53
C ILE A 108 26.99 -21.40 3.02
N ALA A 109 27.47 -20.55 3.94
CA ALA A 109 28.73 -20.73 4.66
C ALA A 109 28.77 -22.12 5.31
N GLU A 110 29.92 -22.79 5.27
CA GLU A 110 30.03 -24.21 5.64
C GLU A 110 29.59 -24.48 7.08
N GLU A 111 29.87 -23.54 7.97
CA GLU A 111 29.52 -23.56 9.39
C GLU A 111 28.00 -23.48 9.63
N SER A 112 27.26 -22.89 8.69
CA SER A 112 25.81 -22.70 8.78
C SER A 112 24.99 -23.78 8.08
N ARG A 113 25.60 -24.66 7.27
CA ARG A 113 24.87 -25.66 6.45
C ARG A 113 24.04 -26.62 7.29
N ASP A 114 24.56 -27.00 8.45
CA ASP A 114 23.90 -27.93 9.36
C ASP A 114 22.57 -27.41 9.91
N ILE A 115 22.38 -26.09 9.97
CA ILE A 115 21.10 -25.45 10.38
C ILE A 115 19.98 -25.84 9.42
N PHE A 116 20.32 -26.06 8.15
CA PHE A 116 19.40 -26.42 7.08
C PHE A 116 19.46 -27.93 6.78
N GLY A 117 19.75 -28.75 7.79
CA GLY A 117 19.70 -30.21 7.69
C GLY A 117 18.27 -30.76 7.60
N PHE A 118 18.08 -31.84 6.84
CA PHE A 118 16.83 -32.60 6.78
C PHE A 118 17.09 -34.11 6.62
N SER A 119 16.07 -34.93 6.91
CA SER A 119 16.14 -36.39 6.76
C SER A 119 15.04 -36.91 5.85
N LEU A 120 15.37 -37.85 4.97
CA LEU A 120 14.44 -38.47 4.02
C LEU A 120 14.90 -39.89 3.67
N GLY A 121 14.00 -40.88 3.68
CA GLY A 121 14.34 -42.27 3.33
C GLY A 121 15.46 -42.88 4.19
N GLY A 122 15.49 -42.54 5.49
CA GLY A 122 16.52 -43.00 6.43
C GLY A 122 17.91 -42.37 6.23
N ARG A 123 18.05 -41.40 5.32
CA ARG A 123 19.30 -40.69 5.03
C ARG A 123 19.23 -39.24 5.49
N SER A 124 20.39 -38.64 5.77
CA SER A 124 20.52 -37.24 6.19
C SER A 124 21.16 -36.40 5.09
N PHE A 125 20.59 -35.22 4.86
CA PHE A 125 21.01 -34.29 3.83
C PHE A 125 21.12 -32.88 4.40
N ARG A 126 21.93 -32.02 3.80
CA ARG A 126 22.00 -30.60 4.15
C ARG A 126 22.13 -29.72 2.92
N PHE A 127 21.62 -28.51 3.02
CA PHE A 127 21.71 -27.53 1.93
C PHE A 127 23.08 -26.87 1.88
N LYS A 128 23.64 -26.76 0.67
CA LYS A 128 24.83 -25.94 0.36
C LYS A 128 24.45 -24.56 -0.16
N ARG A 129 23.21 -24.42 -0.63
CA ARG A 129 22.63 -23.19 -1.17
C ARG A 129 21.32 -22.87 -0.46
N ALA A 130 20.96 -21.60 -0.37
CA ALA A 130 19.82 -21.17 0.45
C ALA A 130 18.52 -21.88 0.04
N PRO A 131 17.84 -22.58 0.96
CA PRO A 131 16.60 -23.29 0.65
C PRO A 131 15.41 -22.33 0.47
N GLN A 132 14.40 -22.80 -0.25
CA GLN A 132 13.08 -22.15 -0.29
C GLN A 132 12.40 -22.26 1.09
N GLY A 133 11.90 -21.15 1.61
CA GLY A 133 11.23 -21.08 2.93
C GLY A 133 12.07 -20.46 4.05
N TYR A 134 13.36 -20.19 3.80
CA TYR A 134 14.18 -19.39 4.72
C TYR A 134 13.78 -17.91 4.65
N CYS A 135 13.57 -17.27 5.79
CA CYS A 135 13.00 -15.92 5.88
C CYS A 135 13.88 -14.82 5.24
N GLU A 136 15.21 -14.96 5.29
CA GLU A 136 16.13 -13.94 4.76
C GLU A 136 16.55 -14.18 3.30
N SER A 137 16.30 -15.37 2.73
CA SER A 137 16.64 -15.68 1.33
C SER A 137 16.22 -14.59 0.34
N PRO A 138 15.00 -14.03 0.44
CA PRO A 138 14.57 -13.00 -0.51
C PRO A 138 15.29 -11.66 -0.33
N SER A 139 15.55 -11.24 0.91
CA SER A 139 16.28 -10.01 1.22
C SER A 139 17.73 -10.08 0.71
N ILE A 140 18.43 -11.18 1.02
CA ILE A 140 19.82 -11.42 0.60
C ILE A 140 19.92 -11.42 -0.92
N TYR A 141 19.01 -12.12 -1.61
CA TYR A 141 19.01 -12.18 -3.06
C TYR A 141 18.71 -10.81 -3.68
N SER A 142 17.68 -10.12 -3.19
CA SER A 142 17.27 -8.80 -3.69
C SER A 142 18.43 -7.79 -3.64
N GLN A 143 19.17 -7.77 -2.53
CA GLN A 143 20.33 -6.89 -2.37
C GLN A 143 21.48 -7.25 -3.32
N ALA A 144 21.79 -8.55 -3.46
CA ALA A 144 22.81 -9.01 -4.39
C ALA A 144 22.44 -8.69 -5.84
N LEU A 145 21.17 -8.92 -6.22
CA LEU A 145 20.67 -8.59 -7.55
C LEU A 145 20.72 -7.08 -7.81
N LYS A 146 20.39 -6.24 -6.81
CA LYS A 146 20.50 -4.79 -6.94
C LYS A 146 21.95 -4.37 -7.25
N CYS A 147 22.93 -4.86 -6.49
CA CYS A 147 24.35 -4.56 -6.73
C CYS A 147 24.80 -5.01 -8.14
N HIS A 148 24.29 -6.15 -8.61
CA HIS A 148 24.55 -6.64 -9.96
C HIS A 148 23.94 -5.78 -11.06
N LEU A 149 22.78 -5.16 -10.80
CA LEU A 149 22.08 -4.29 -11.75
C LEU A 149 22.60 -2.84 -11.71
N ASP A 150 23.25 -2.39 -10.64
CA ASP A 150 23.83 -1.05 -10.55
C ASP A 150 24.89 -0.78 -11.64
N ALA A 151 25.57 -1.83 -12.12
CA ALA A 151 26.51 -1.75 -13.24
C ALA A 151 25.84 -1.71 -14.63
N PHE A 152 24.53 -1.98 -14.71
CA PHE A 152 23.80 -2.05 -15.97
C PHE A 152 23.37 -0.65 -16.41
N SER A 153 23.94 -0.17 -17.52
CA SER A 153 23.61 1.14 -18.07
C SER A 153 22.33 1.12 -18.90
N LEU A 154 21.39 2.02 -18.57
CA LEU A 154 20.14 2.18 -19.31
C LEU A 154 20.21 3.36 -20.28
N PRO A 155 19.71 3.22 -21.52
CA PRO A 155 19.55 4.35 -22.41
C PRO A 155 18.44 5.30 -21.92
N SER A 156 18.48 6.55 -22.38
CA SER A 156 17.36 7.48 -22.21
C SER A 156 16.08 6.89 -22.82
N GLY A 157 14.94 7.10 -22.15
CA GLY A 157 13.65 6.56 -22.59
C GLY A 157 13.36 5.15 -22.09
N ALA A 158 14.26 4.53 -21.31
CA ALA A 158 14.04 3.25 -20.64
C ALA A 158 14.19 3.36 -19.11
N ALA A 159 13.47 2.52 -18.39
CA ALA A 159 13.58 2.33 -16.95
C ALA A 159 13.60 0.84 -16.62
N LEU A 160 14.39 0.47 -15.61
CA LEU A 160 14.40 -0.87 -15.02
C LEU A 160 13.88 -0.77 -13.59
N ILE A 161 12.78 -1.49 -13.31
CA ILE A 161 12.19 -1.58 -11.99
C ILE A 161 12.43 -2.99 -11.46
N GLN A 162 13.03 -3.08 -10.28
CA GLN A 162 13.28 -4.33 -9.56
C GLN A 162 12.37 -4.42 -8.34
N TYR A 163 11.72 -5.57 -8.18
CA TYR A 163 11.10 -5.98 -6.93
C TYR A 163 11.52 -7.42 -6.62
N MET A 164 12.42 -7.57 -5.66
CA MET A 164 12.96 -8.87 -5.27
C MET A 164 13.57 -9.61 -6.47
N ASP A 165 12.94 -10.67 -6.95
CA ASP A 165 13.32 -11.50 -8.10
C ASP A 165 12.56 -11.17 -9.41
N ASP A 166 11.60 -10.24 -9.36
CA ASP A 166 10.82 -9.79 -10.52
C ASP A 166 11.38 -8.49 -11.09
N LEU A 167 11.73 -8.51 -12.39
CA LEU A 167 12.24 -7.35 -13.11
C LEU A 167 11.23 -6.86 -14.16
N LEU A 168 11.09 -5.54 -14.27
CA LEU A 168 10.29 -4.87 -15.29
C LEU A 168 11.17 -3.88 -16.05
N VAL A 169 11.29 -4.08 -17.36
CA VAL A 169 11.80 -3.08 -18.30
C VAL A 169 10.60 -2.30 -18.82
N ALA A 170 10.63 -0.97 -18.71
CA ALA A 170 9.65 -0.07 -19.30
C ALA A 170 10.35 0.88 -20.27
N ALA A 171 9.81 1.07 -21.47
CA ALA A 171 10.40 1.94 -22.48
C ALA A 171 9.35 2.68 -23.31
N ASP A 172 9.74 3.82 -23.89
CA ASP A 172 8.90 4.64 -24.75
C ASP A 172 8.66 4.05 -26.15
N SER A 173 9.57 3.22 -26.64
CA SER A 173 9.54 2.60 -27.96
C SER A 173 9.82 1.10 -27.92
N GLU A 174 9.29 0.38 -28.91
CA GLU A 174 9.44 -1.07 -29.06
C GLU A 174 10.92 -1.47 -29.20
N GLU A 175 11.65 -0.71 -30.01
CA GLU A 175 13.06 -0.96 -30.31
C GLU A 175 13.94 -0.78 -29.07
N ILE A 176 13.74 0.30 -28.31
CA ILE A 176 14.46 0.50 -27.04
C ILE A 176 14.12 -0.62 -26.06
N CYS A 177 12.84 -0.96 -25.91
CA CYS A 177 12.40 -2.05 -25.03
C CYS A 177 13.10 -3.37 -25.38
N LYS A 178 13.12 -3.71 -26.68
CA LYS A 178 13.76 -4.91 -27.22
C LYS A 178 15.25 -4.93 -26.93
N ASN A 179 15.96 -3.86 -27.29
CA ASN A 179 17.41 -3.75 -27.14
C ASN A 179 17.82 -3.83 -25.66
N VAL A 180 17.13 -3.10 -24.78
CA VAL A 180 17.37 -3.13 -23.33
C VAL A 180 17.08 -4.51 -22.76
N THR A 181 15.97 -5.15 -23.16
CA THR A 181 15.61 -6.49 -22.67
C THR A 181 16.67 -7.51 -23.06
N VAL A 182 17.15 -7.50 -24.32
CA VAL A 182 18.20 -8.41 -24.78
C VAL A 182 19.53 -8.14 -24.07
N ALA A 183 19.90 -6.88 -23.89
CA ALA A 183 21.11 -6.51 -23.14
C ALA A 183 21.03 -6.96 -21.68
N LEU A 184 19.88 -6.78 -21.04
CA LEU A 184 19.64 -7.21 -19.66
C LEU A 184 19.70 -8.73 -19.52
N LEU A 185 19.11 -9.49 -20.46
CA LEU A 185 19.18 -10.95 -20.45
C LEU A 185 20.62 -11.46 -20.59
N ARG A 186 21.45 -10.81 -21.43
CA ARG A 186 22.88 -11.13 -21.55
C ARG A 186 23.62 -10.81 -20.26
N HIS A 187 23.41 -9.62 -19.70
CA HIS A 187 24.00 -9.22 -18.43
C HIS A 187 23.66 -10.20 -17.29
N LEU A 188 22.40 -10.61 -17.20
CA LEU A 188 21.95 -11.62 -16.23
C LEU A 188 22.62 -12.98 -16.48
N PHE A 189 22.77 -13.38 -17.74
CA PHE A 189 23.43 -14.63 -18.11
C PHE A 189 24.91 -14.63 -17.71
N ASP A 190 25.64 -13.54 -17.98
CA ASP A 190 27.06 -13.39 -17.64
C ASP A 190 27.28 -13.45 -16.11
N LEU A 191 26.28 -13.02 -15.33
CA LEU A 191 26.25 -13.10 -13.88
C LEU A 191 25.65 -14.42 -13.35
N ASN A 192 25.44 -15.42 -14.21
CA ASN A 192 24.87 -16.73 -13.90
C ASN A 192 23.44 -16.73 -13.31
N HIS A 193 22.67 -15.66 -13.53
CA HIS A 193 21.24 -15.67 -13.22
C HIS A 193 20.46 -16.45 -14.28
N LYS A 194 19.39 -17.11 -13.85
CA LYS A 194 18.53 -17.91 -14.72
C LYS A 194 17.15 -17.27 -14.80
N VAL A 195 16.62 -17.19 -16.01
CA VAL A 195 15.28 -16.63 -16.28
C VAL A 195 14.32 -17.77 -16.58
N SER A 196 13.03 -17.60 -16.27
CA SER A 196 11.98 -18.53 -16.67
C SER A 196 11.41 -18.16 -18.05
N PRO A 197 11.72 -18.90 -19.14
CA PRO A 197 11.27 -18.52 -20.48
C PRO A 197 9.74 -18.54 -20.62
N SER A 198 9.05 -19.44 -19.91
CA SER A 198 7.60 -19.57 -19.96
C SER A 198 6.84 -18.44 -19.25
N LYS A 199 7.52 -17.64 -18.43
CA LYS A 199 6.93 -16.50 -17.71
C LYS A 199 7.42 -15.16 -18.24
N LEU A 200 8.37 -15.18 -19.18
CA LEU A 200 8.89 -13.99 -19.82
C LEU A 200 7.76 -13.34 -20.63
N GLN A 201 7.40 -12.11 -20.28
CA GLN A 201 6.53 -11.27 -21.10
C GLN A 201 7.46 -10.36 -21.90
N TYR A 202 7.68 -10.68 -23.17
CA TYR A 202 8.71 -10.03 -23.98
C TYR A 202 8.11 -8.94 -24.87
N VAL A 203 8.54 -7.69 -24.69
CA VAL A 203 8.21 -6.53 -25.54
C VAL A 203 6.71 -6.43 -25.85
N CYS A 204 5.93 -6.25 -24.79
CA CYS A 204 4.48 -6.21 -24.82
C CYS A 204 3.97 -4.80 -24.51
N ARG A 205 2.81 -4.41 -25.08
CA ARG A 205 2.14 -3.13 -24.72
C ARG A 205 1.37 -3.19 -23.41
N GLU A 206 1.00 -4.40 -23.01
CA GLU A 206 0.30 -4.67 -21.77
C GLU A 206 0.98 -5.86 -21.08
N VAL A 207 1.33 -5.71 -19.80
CA VAL A 207 2.00 -6.76 -19.02
C VAL A 207 1.43 -6.87 -17.62
N THR A 208 1.51 -8.05 -17.03
CA THR A 208 1.22 -8.25 -15.60
C THR A 208 2.51 -8.20 -14.79
N TYR A 209 2.60 -7.27 -13.85
CA TYR A 209 3.73 -7.10 -12.94
C TYR A 209 3.24 -6.84 -11.51
N LEU A 210 3.75 -7.60 -10.53
CA LEU A 210 3.33 -7.52 -9.11
C LEU A 210 1.81 -7.62 -8.89
N GLY A 211 1.12 -8.37 -9.76
CA GLY A 211 -0.34 -8.51 -9.73
C GLY A 211 -1.09 -7.24 -10.16
N HIS A 212 -0.47 -6.37 -10.94
CA HIS A 212 -1.08 -5.23 -11.61
C HIS A 212 -0.92 -5.38 -13.12
N LEU A 213 -1.95 -5.02 -13.87
CA LEU A 213 -1.90 -4.94 -15.32
C LEU A 213 -1.42 -3.54 -15.70
N LEU A 214 -0.26 -3.46 -16.34
CA LEU A 214 0.40 -2.22 -16.74
C LEU A 214 0.22 -2.02 -18.24
N SER A 215 -0.18 -0.81 -18.64
CA SER A 215 -0.27 -0.39 -20.04
C SER A 215 0.04 1.10 -20.16
N LYS A 216 0.07 1.63 -21.39
CA LYS A 216 0.24 3.07 -21.66
C LYS A 216 -0.80 3.94 -20.94
N GLU A 217 -2.02 3.42 -20.78
CA GLU A 217 -3.13 4.14 -20.14
C GLU A 217 -2.93 4.28 -18.63
N GLY A 218 -2.14 3.39 -18.04
CA GLY A 218 -1.84 3.36 -16.61
C GLY A 218 -1.90 1.94 -16.04
N ARG A 219 -2.42 1.84 -14.81
CA ARG A 219 -2.39 0.65 -13.97
C ARG A 219 -3.81 0.17 -13.69
N ARG A 220 -4.05 -1.12 -13.91
CA ARG A 220 -5.31 -1.81 -13.64
C ARG A 220 -5.10 -2.99 -12.69
N LEU A 221 -6.17 -3.40 -12.03
CA LEU A 221 -6.22 -4.71 -11.35
C LEU A 221 -6.31 -5.81 -12.41
N THR A 222 -5.69 -6.96 -12.15
CA THR A 222 -5.75 -8.07 -13.12
C THR A 222 -7.16 -8.69 -13.17
N PRO A 223 -7.60 -9.17 -14.35
CA PRO A 223 -8.92 -9.80 -14.50
C PRO A 223 -9.15 -10.96 -13.53
N GLU A 224 -8.12 -11.77 -13.27
CA GLU A 224 -8.22 -12.93 -12.36
C GLU A 224 -8.49 -12.47 -10.93
N ARG A 225 -7.89 -11.35 -10.51
CA ARG A 225 -8.13 -10.78 -9.17
C ARG A 225 -9.54 -10.22 -9.08
N ILE A 226 -10.00 -9.50 -10.11
CA ILE A 226 -11.37 -8.99 -10.19
C ILE A 226 -12.37 -10.15 -10.12
N GLN A 227 -12.15 -11.21 -10.90
CA GLN A 227 -13.00 -12.40 -10.91
C GLN A 227 -13.02 -13.09 -9.55
N ALA A 228 -11.86 -13.26 -8.91
CA ALA A 228 -11.77 -13.86 -7.59
C ALA A 228 -12.59 -13.06 -6.56
N ILE A 229 -12.48 -11.72 -6.57
CA ILE A 229 -13.24 -10.80 -5.70
C ILE A 229 -14.74 -10.88 -6.01
N ALA A 230 -15.13 -10.93 -7.28
CA ALA A 230 -16.52 -11.03 -7.71
C ALA A 230 -17.19 -12.33 -7.21
N GLN A 231 -16.43 -13.42 -7.16
CA GLN A 231 -16.90 -14.74 -6.74
C GLN A 231 -16.78 -14.99 -5.22
N MET A 232 -16.26 -14.04 -4.43
CA MET A 232 -16.14 -14.23 -2.98
C MET A 232 -17.52 -14.33 -2.32
N SER A 233 -17.69 -15.37 -1.50
CA SER A 233 -18.85 -15.53 -0.64
C SER A 233 -18.81 -14.54 0.53
N VAL A 234 -19.99 -14.29 1.11
CA VAL A 234 -20.09 -13.46 2.31
C VAL A 234 -19.30 -14.12 3.46
N PRO A 235 -18.40 -13.38 4.14
CA PRO A 235 -17.65 -13.90 5.28
C PRO A 235 -18.56 -14.33 6.43
N SER A 236 -18.36 -15.53 6.93
CA SER A 236 -19.07 -16.10 8.07
C SER A 236 -18.24 -16.13 9.36
N THR A 237 -16.92 -16.01 9.23
CA THR A 237 -15.97 -16.05 10.36
C THR A 237 -15.10 -14.80 10.44
N GLN A 238 -14.59 -14.45 11.62
CA GLN A 238 -13.70 -13.29 11.78
C GLN A 238 -12.43 -13.45 10.93
N ARG A 239 -11.97 -14.70 10.74
CA ARG A 239 -10.82 -15.01 9.89
C ARG A 239 -11.12 -14.68 8.43
N GLU A 240 -12.31 -15.03 7.93
CA GLU A 240 -12.75 -14.67 6.58
C GLU A 240 -12.91 -13.15 6.41
N VAL A 241 -13.47 -12.45 7.41
CA VAL A 241 -13.57 -10.98 7.39
C VAL A 241 -12.18 -10.35 7.29
N ARG A 242 -11.21 -10.80 8.12
CA ARG A 242 -9.83 -10.32 8.06
C ARG A 242 -9.17 -10.63 6.71
N ALA A 243 -9.43 -11.80 6.14
CA ALA A 243 -8.92 -12.17 4.82
C ALA A 243 -9.49 -11.26 3.71
N PHE A 244 -10.80 -10.99 3.73
CA PHE A 244 -11.45 -10.08 2.80
C PHE A 244 -10.93 -8.64 2.94
N LEU A 245 -10.81 -8.13 4.17
CA LEU A 245 -10.24 -6.82 4.44
C LEU A 245 -8.78 -6.72 4.01
N GLY A 246 -7.99 -7.80 4.14
CA GLY A 246 -6.63 -7.86 3.64
C GLY A 246 -6.54 -7.70 2.13
N ILE A 247 -7.38 -8.42 1.37
CA ILE A 247 -7.43 -8.35 -0.09
C ILE A 247 -7.88 -6.96 -0.56
N THR A 248 -8.97 -6.43 0.02
CA THR A 248 -9.50 -5.11 -0.34
C THR A 248 -8.55 -3.98 0.06
N SER A 249 -7.87 -4.10 1.21
CA SER A 249 -6.84 -3.14 1.65
C SER A 249 -5.62 -3.12 0.74
N TYR A 250 -5.21 -4.27 0.15
CA TYR A 250 -4.15 -4.29 -0.86
C TYR A 250 -4.54 -3.44 -2.09
N CYS A 251 -5.82 -3.47 -2.47
CA CYS A 251 -6.35 -2.75 -3.62
C CYS A 251 -6.89 -1.35 -3.26
N ARG A 252 -6.61 -0.82 -2.05
CA ARG A 252 -7.21 0.42 -1.52
C ARG A 252 -7.06 1.64 -2.42
N GLN A 253 -6.01 1.69 -3.25
CA GLN A 253 -5.73 2.81 -4.16
C GLN A 253 -6.73 2.93 -5.31
N TRP A 254 -7.53 1.90 -5.56
CA TRP A 254 -8.62 1.92 -6.55
C TRP A 254 -9.99 2.18 -5.93
N ILE A 255 -10.10 2.16 -4.59
CA ILE A 255 -11.39 2.24 -3.90
C ILE A 255 -11.59 3.67 -3.38
N PRO A 256 -12.55 4.43 -3.92
CA PRO A 256 -12.92 5.70 -3.34
C PRO A 256 -13.48 5.47 -1.94
N SER A 257 -13.05 6.29 -0.98
CA SER A 257 -13.58 6.27 0.38
C SER A 257 -13.42 4.95 1.15
N PHE A 258 -12.35 4.18 0.88
CA PHE A 258 -12.11 2.87 1.51
C PHE A 258 -12.28 2.85 3.04
N SER A 259 -11.70 3.81 3.78
CA SER A 259 -11.82 3.85 5.25
C SER A 259 -13.26 4.00 5.75
N LEU A 260 -14.12 4.68 4.99
CA LEU A 260 -15.54 4.81 5.32
C LEU A 260 -16.27 3.49 5.02
N LEU A 261 -16.03 2.93 3.82
CA LEU A 261 -16.66 1.68 3.39
C LEU A 261 -16.27 0.51 4.29
N ALA A 262 -15.00 0.38 4.68
CA ALA A 262 -14.50 -0.74 5.47
C ALA A 262 -14.85 -0.65 6.97
N LYS A 263 -15.35 0.49 7.46
CA LYS A 263 -15.59 0.76 8.88
C LYS A 263 -16.52 -0.27 9.56
N PRO A 264 -17.67 -0.68 8.98
CA PRO A 264 -18.53 -1.70 9.59
C PRO A 264 -17.83 -3.06 9.71
N LEU A 265 -17.10 -3.48 8.67
CA LEU A 265 -16.40 -4.76 8.66
C LEU A 265 -15.19 -4.78 9.61
N LEU A 266 -14.49 -3.65 9.76
CA LEU A 266 -13.40 -3.51 10.72
C LEU A 266 -13.89 -3.71 12.16
N ALA A 267 -15.09 -3.22 12.50
CA ALA A 267 -15.69 -3.43 13.82
C ALA A 267 -15.88 -4.92 14.14
N LEU A 268 -16.17 -5.75 13.15
CA LEU A 268 -16.31 -7.21 13.31
C LEU A 268 -14.97 -7.92 13.62
N THR A 269 -13.83 -7.28 13.36
CA THR A 269 -12.51 -7.89 13.58
C THR A 269 -11.93 -7.70 14.98
N LEU A 270 -12.61 -6.92 15.83
CA LEU A 270 -12.23 -6.65 17.21
C LEU A 270 -12.25 -7.93 18.08
N LYS A 271 -11.44 -7.96 19.14
CA LYS A 271 -11.26 -9.16 19.98
C LYS A 271 -12.54 -9.59 20.69
N ASP A 272 -13.37 -8.62 21.09
CA ASP A 272 -14.56 -8.85 21.93
C ASP A 272 -15.86 -8.97 21.09
N THR A 273 -15.76 -9.19 19.78
CA THR A 273 -16.92 -9.34 18.91
C THR A 273 -17.66 -10.65 19.23
N PRO A 274 -18.99 -10.62 19.51
CA PRO A 274 -19.76 -11.79 19.87
C PRO A 274 -19.82 -12.84 18.75
N GLN A 275 -20.09 -14.09 19.14
CA GLN A 275 -20.35 -15.22 18.24
C GLN A 275 -21.80 -15.70 18.41
N PRO A 276 -22.56 -15.94 17.33
CA PRO A 276 -22.19 -15.77 15.93
C PRO A 276 -21.94 -14.30 15.57
N LEU A 277 -21.17 -14.08 14.50
CA LEU A 277 -20.83 -12.74 14.03
C LEU A 277 -22.11 -11.91 13.80
N PRO A 278 -22.22 -10.70 14.40
CA PRO A 278 -23.37 -9.84 14.21
C PRO A 278 -23.30 -9.19 12.82
N TRP A 279 -23.72 -9.93 11.79
CA TRP A 279 -23.73 -9.45 10.42
C TRP A 279 -24.95 -8.55 10.18
N THR A 280 -24.75 -7.23 10.26
CA THR A 280 -25.80 -6.23 10.06
C THR A 280 -25.99 -5.88 8.57
N ASP A 281 -27.08 -5.20 8.24
CA ASP A 281 -27.32 -4.66 6.89
C ASP A 281 -26.19 -3.70 6.46
N GLU A 282 -25.61 -2.95 7.40
CA GLU A 282 -24.44 -2.10 7.16
C GLU A 282 -23.20 -2.91 6.76
N CYS A 283 -23.01 -4.08 7.37
CA CYS A 283 -21.92 -5.00 7.02
C CYS A 283 -22.14 -5.58 5.62
N GLN A 284 -23.37 -5.99 5.30
CA GLN A 284 -23.74 -6.49 3.98
C GLN A 284 -23.55 -5.43 2.89
N LYS A 285 -23.97 -4.20 3.17
CA LYS A 285 -23.78 -3.05 2.27
C LYS A 285 -22.29 -2.77 2.08
N SER A 286 -21.52 -2.67 3.17
CA SER A 286 -20.06 -2.47 3.12
C SER A 286 -19.34 -3.51 2.27
N PHE A 287 -19.66 -4.80 2.48
CA PHE A 287 -19.11 -5.90 1.69
C PHE A 287 -19.44 -5.75 0.20
N THR A 288 -20.69 -5.40 -0.11
CA THR A 288 -21.17 -5.25 -1.48
C THR A 288 -20.55 -4.04 -2.17
N ASP A 289 -20.48 -2.90 -1.49
CA ASP A 289 -19.93 -1.65 -2.01
C ASP A 289 -18.42 -1.79 -2.28
N LEU A 290 -17.66 -2.43 -1.37
CA LEU A 290 -16.23 -2.71 -1.58
C LEU A 290 -16.00 -3.64 -2.79
N ARG A 291 -16.84 -4.66 -2.96
CA ARG A 291 -16.77 -5.57 -4.11
C ARG A 291 -17.07 -4.83 -5.41
N ILE A 292 -18.15 -4.04 -5.45
CA ILE A 292 -18.52 -3.24 -6.61
C ILE A 292 -17.40 -2.27 -6.97
N ALA A 293 -16.86 -1.53 -6.01
CA ALA A 293 -15.78 -0.57 -6.23
C ALA A 293 -14.52 -1.20 -6.85
N LEU A 294 -14.20 -2.45 -6.50
CA LEU A 294 -13.07 -3.18 -7.10
C LEU A 294 -13.39 -3.74 -8.47
N CYS A 295 -14.63 -4.19 -8.70
CA CYS A 295 -15.06 -4.67 -10.02
C CYS A 295 -15.21 -3.55 -11.04
N SER A 296 -15.56 -2.33 -10.60
CA SER A 296 -15.64 -1.12 -11.43
C SER A 296 -14.42 -0.21 -11.31
N ALA A 297 -13.32 -0.74 -10.77
CA ALA A 297 -12.10 0.01 -10.52
C ALA A 297 -11.58 0.71 -11.80
N PRO A 298 -11.36 2.03 -11.77
CA PRO A 298 -10.88 2.76 -12.94
C PRO A 298 -9.41 2.46 -13.24
N VAL A 299 -8.97 2.82 -14.44
CA VAL A 299 -7.54 2.86 -14.77
C VAL A 299 -6.89 3.98 -13.98
N LEU A 300 -5.88 3.66 -13.15
CA LEU A 300 -5.10 4.66 -12.45
C LEU A 300 -3.94 5.12 -13.34
N GLY A 301 -3.85 6.42 -13.61
CA GLY A 301 -2.77 7.00 -14.41
C GLY A 301 -1.41 6.82 -13.74
N THR A 302 -0.39 6.56 -14.54
CA THR A 302 1.02 6.62 -14.11
C THR A 302 1.41 8.07 -13.87
N PRO A 303 2.07 8.41 -12.74
CA PRO A 303 2.47 9.78 -12.46
C PRO A 303 3.39 10.37 -13.53
N ASP A 304 3.06 11.59 -13.95
CA ASP A 304 3.88 12.40 -14.85
C ASP A 304 4.45 13.59 -14.06
N TYR A 305 5.69 13.45 -13.58
CA TYR A 305 6.33 14.47 -12.73
C TYR A 305 6.63 15.79 -13.46
N SER A 306 6.45 15.86 -14.79
CA SER A 306 6.52 17.13 -15.53
C SER A 306 5.28 18.00 -15.34
N LYS A 307 4.20 17.45 -14.75
CA LYS A 307 2.91 18.12 -14.57
C LYS A 307 2.57 18.26 -13.08
N PRO A 308 1.85 19.34 -12.70
CA PRO A 308 1.37 19.48 -11.33
C PRO A 308 0.34 18.39 -10.99
N PHE A 309 0.33 17.98 -9.74
CA PHE A 309 -0.69 17.11 -9.18
C PHE A 309 -1.85 17.94 -8.63
N THR A 310 -3.05 17.37 -8.66
CA THR A 310 -4.22 17.93 -7.98
C THR A 310 -4.76 16.91 -6.98
N LEU A 311 -4.87 17.29 -5.72
CA LEU A 311 -5.41 16.46 -4.65
C LEU A 311 -6.75 17.03 -4.20
N TYR A 312 -7.84 16.31 -4.47
CA TYR A 312 -9.16 16.68 -3.96
C TYR A 312 -9.38 16.01 -2.61
N VAL A 313 -9.76 16.79 -1.60
CA VAL A 313 -9.94 16.32 -0.23
C VAL A 313 -11.34 16.63 0.27
N HIS A 314 -11.95 15.63 0.90
CA HIS A 314 -13.22 15.74 1.58
C HIS A 314 -13.14 15.08 2.96
N GLU A 315 -13.81 15.67 3.95
CA GLU A 315 -14.00 15.03 5.25
C GLU A 315 -15.44 14.54 5.36
N ARG A 316 -15.63 13.30 5.79
CA ARG A 316 -16.96 12.74 6.05
C ARG A 316 -16.91 11.76 7.21
N GLU A 317 -17.81 11.93 8.18
CA GLU A 317 -18.03 11.01 9.30
C GLU A 317 -16.74 10.68 10.10
N GLY A 318 -15.83 11.66 10.21
CA GLY A 318 -14.54 11.52 10.88
C GLY A 318 -13.50 10.79 10.04
N CYS A 319 -13.65 10.75 8.72
CA CYS A 319 -12.71 10.16 7.78
C CYS A 319 -12.27 11.21 6.74
N ALA A 320 -10.96 11.32 6.52
CA ALA A 320 -10.37 12.00 5.39
C ALA A 320 -10.49 11.11 4.15
N LEU A 321 -11.04 11.65 3.07
CA LEU A 321 -11.23 10.98 1.78
C LEU A 321 -10.55 11.86 0.73
N SER A 322 -9.73 11.28 -0.12
CA SER A 322 -9.07 12.06 -1.17
C SER A 322 -8.77 11.27 -2.43
N VAL A 323 -8.68 12.00 -3.53
CA VAL A 323 -8.25 11.49 -4.83
C VAL A 323 -7.14 12.37 -5.37
N LEU A 324 -6.03 11.75 -5.72
CA LEU A 324 -4.91 12.39 -6.39
C LEU A 324 -5.09 12.22 -7.90
N THR A 325 -5.04 13.32 -8.64
CA THR A 325 -5.23 13.34 -10.09
C THR A 325 -4.14 14.12 -10.79
N GLN A 326 -3.99 13.88 -12.08
CA GLN A 326 -3.24 14.73 -12.98
C GLN A 326 -4.05 15.00 -14.25
N ARG A 327 -3.74 16.14 -14.89
CA ARG A 327 -4.37 16.52 -16.15
C ARG A 327 -3.88 15.62 -17.28
N PHE A 328 -4.80 14.93 -17.93
CA PHE A 328 -4.58 14.12 -19.12
C PHE A 328 -5.49 14.64 -20.24
N GLY A 329 -4.91 15.43 -21.16
CA GLY A 329 -5.71 16.21 -22.11
C GLY A 329 -6.57 17.24 -21.38
N ASP A 330 -7.88 17.18 -21.57
CA ASP A 330 -8.86 18.07 -20.92
C ASP A 330 -9.51 17.47 -19.67
N GLN A 331 -9.17 16.23 -19.31
CA GLN A 331 -9.76 15.54 -18.16
C GLN A 331 -8.76 15.36 -17.02
N GLN A 332 -9.26 15.26 -15.79
CA GLN A 332 -8.48 14.85 -14.63
C GLN A 332 -8.51 13.33 -14.54
N ARG A 333 -7.35 12.69 -14.62
CA ARG A 333 -7.22 11.23 -14.47
C ARG A 333 -6.76 10.90 -13.04
N PRO A 334 -7.45 10.01 -12.31
CA PRO A 334 -7.00 9.54 -11.00
C PRO A 334 -5.66 8.79 -11.09
N CYS A 335 -4.73 9.13 -10.21
CA CYS A 335 -3.46 8.42 -10.00
C CYS A 335 -3.55 7.46 -8.81
N ALA A 336 -4.29 7.86 -7.76
CA ALA A 336 -4.55 7.05 -6.57
C ALA A 336 -5.72 7.63 -5.74
N TYR A 337 -6.47 6.75 -5.07
CA TYR A 337 -7.42 7.10 -4.02
C TYR A 337 -6.79 6.89 -2.63
N PHE A 338 -7.02 7.84 -1.74
CA PHE A 338 -6.57 7.78 -0.36
C PHE A 338 -7.74 7.95 0.60
N SER A 339 -7.63 7.31 1.76
CA SER A 339 -8.56 7.52 2.85
C SER A 339 -7.89 7.16 4.17
N ALA A 340 -8.31 7.87 5.22
CA ALA A 340 -7.88 7.63 6.58
C ALA A 340 -8.93 8.10 7.58
N THR A 341 -9.06 7.34 8.66
CA THR A 341 -9.84 7.75 9.82
C THR A 341 -9.08 8.83 10.59
N LEU A 342 -9.75 9.93 10.94
CA LEU A 342 -9.21 10.97 11.81
C LEU A 342 -8.97 10.41 13.23
N ASP A 343 -7.96 10.92 13.92
CA ASP A 343 -7.71 10.57 15.31
C ASP A 343 -8.84 11.10 16.23
N PRO A 344 -9.03 10.54 17.43
CA PRO A 344 -10.14 10.92 18.31
C PRO A 344 -10.25 12.42 18.59
N VAL A 345 -9.13 13.13 18.71
CA VAL A 345 -9.13 14.57 18.97
C VAL A 345 -9.49 15.34 17.70
N ALA A 346 -8.97 14.96 16.53
CA ALA A 346 -9.37 15.60 15.27
C ALA A 346 -10.85 15.36 14.94
N LYS A 347 -11.41 14.19 15.30
CA LYS A 347 -12.84 13.90 15.15
C LYS A 347 -13.76 14.80 15.98
N ALA A 348 -13.25 15.31 17.11
CA ALA A 348 -13.98 16.20 18.00
C ALA A 348 -13.85 17.69 17.59
N LEU A 349 -13.04 18.02 16.58
CA LEU A 349 -12.93 19.39 16.08
C LEU A 349 -14.24 19.85 15.40
N PRO A 350 -14.47 21.16 15.30
CA PRO A 350 -15.50 21.74 14.43
C PRO A 350 -15.37 21.30 12.98
N SER A 351 -16.46 21.29 12.22
CA SER A 351 -16.54 20.76 10.84
C SER A 351 -15.42 21.29 9.92
N CYS A 352 -15.21 22.60 9.91
CA CYS A 352 -14.20 23.27 9.11
C CYS A 352 -12.75 22.92 9.53
N LEU A 353 -12.54 22.68 10.82
CA LEU A 353 -11.25 22.25 11.36
C LEU A 353 -10.99 20.76 11.12
N LYS A 354 -12.02 19.91 11.05
CA LYS A 354 -11.89 18.53 10.57
C LYS A 354 -11.39 18.48 9.13
N ALA A 355 -11.89 19.38 8.27
CA ALA A 355 -11.41 19.50 6.90
C ALA A 355 -9.93 19.87 6.82
N THR A 356 -9.44 20.73 7.72
CA THR A 356 -8.01 21.05 7.84
C THR A 356 -7.18 19.82 8.23
N ALA A 357 -7.65 19.06 9.22
CA ALA A 357 -7.01 17.81 9.62
C ALA A 357 -7.02 16.76 8.48
N ALA A 358 -8.13 16.68 7.75
CA ALA A 358 -8.27 15.78 6.60
C ALA A 358 -7.32 16.15 5.45
N ALA A 359 -7.12 17.45 5.18
CA ALA A 359 -6.16 17.93 4.20
C ALA A 359 -4.73 17.54 4.59
N ALA A 360 -4.33 17.80 5.83
CA ALA A 360 -2.99 17.46 6.32
C ALA A 360 -2.71 15.94 6.30
N ILE A 361 -3.71 15.10 6.60
CA ILE A 361 -3.55 13.64 6.49
C ILE A 361 -3.47 13.20 5.02
N SER A 362 -4.30 13.76 4.15
CA SER A 362 -4.33 13.41 2.73
C SER A 362 -3.02 13.75 2.03
N ILE A 363 -2.43 14.92 2.32
CA ILE A 363 -1.12 15.33 1.80
C ILE A 363 -0.04 14.32 2.19
N ARG A 364 0.02 13.95 3.49
CA ARG A 364 0.98 12.95 3.98
C ARG A 364 0.82 11.59 3.31
N GLN A 365 -0.42 11.18 3.02
CA GLN A 365 -0.69 9.93 2.31
C GLN A 365 -0.26 9.98 0.85
N SER A 366 -0.44 11.14 0.18
CA SER A 366 -0.04 11.32 -1.21
C SER A 366 1.46 11.56 -1.41
N ALA A 367 2.20 11.89 -0.35
CA ALA A 367 3.62 12.27 -0.43
C ALA A 367 4.50 11.22 -1.13
N GLY A 368 4.24 9.93 -0.92
CA GLY A 368 4.99 8.85 -1.60
C GLY A 368 4.78 8.77 -3.12
N VAL A 369 3.71 9.39 -3.64
CA VAL A 369 3.39 9.44 -5.07
C VAL A 369 3.76 10.79 -5.68
N VAL A 370 3.54 11.88 -4.95
CA VAL A 370 3.78 13.26 -5.41
C VAL A 370 5.27 13.63 -5.34
N LEU A 371 5.98 13.09 -4.34
CA LEU A 371 7.34 13.49 -3.99
C LEU A 371 7.37 15.01 -3.72
N ASP A 372 8.42 15.71 -4.15
CA ASP A 372 8.56 17.17 -3.96
C ASP A 372 7.96 18.00 -5.11
N ASN A 373 7.11 17.40 -5.95
CA ASN A 373 6.51 18.09 -7.09
C ASN A 373 5.33 18.98 -6.66
N THR A 374 4.99 19.94 -7.52
CA THR A 374 3.88 20.88 -7.26
C THR A 374 2.56 20.15 -7.04
N LEU A 375 1.93 20.40 -5.89
CA LEU A 375 0.67 19.82 -5.45
C LEU A 375 -0.38 20.90 -5.23
N ILE A 376 -1.47 20.85 -5.98
CA ILE A 376 -2.63 21.72 -5.81
C ILE A 376 -3.65 20.97 -4.95
N VAL A 377 -3.91 21.43 -3.73
CA VAL A 377 -4.85 20.79 -2.81
C VAL A 377 -6.19 21.51 -2.87
N MET A 378 -7.22 20.82 -3.34
CA MET A 378 -8.57 21.31 -3.48
C MET A 378 -9.42 20.85 -2.29
N VAL A 379 -9.90 21.78 -1.48
CA VAL A 379 -10.69 21.51 -0.25
C VAL A 379 -11.95 22.37 -0.25
N PRO A 380 -13.13 21.87 0.20
CA PRO A 380 -14.35 22.69 0.23
C PRO A 380 -14.34 23.83 1.27
N HIS A 381 -13.36 23.85 2.18
CA HIS A 381 -13.21 24.83 3.24
C HIS A 381 -11.98 25.73 3.04
N ALA A 382 -12.04 26.96 3.55
CA ALA A 382 -10.94 27.94 3.50
C ALA A 382 -9.86 27.62 4.55
N VAL A 383 -9.11 26.54 4.33
CA VAL A 383 -8.09 26.01 5.26
C VAL A 383 -6.98 27.02 5.55
N ASP A 384 -6.56 27.77 4.54
CA ASP A 384 -5.58 28.85 4.63
C ASP A 384 -6.00 29.95 5.62
N THR A 385 -7.27 30.36 5.55
CA THR A 385 -7.85 31.38 6.43
C THR A 385 -7.98 30.85 7.87
N LEU A 386 -8.38 29.58 8.03
CA LEU A 386 -8.49 28.95 9.33
C LEU A 386 -7.14 28.85 10.05
N LEU A 387 -6.09 28.42 9.36
CA LEU A 387 -4.74 28.33 9.96
C LEU A 387 -4.22 29.69 10.45
N ASN A 388 -4.44 30.76 9.68
CA ASN A 388 -3.93 32.09 10.01
C ASN A 388 -4.69 32.76 11.17
N ARG A 389 -5.99 32.48 11.34
CA ARG A 389 -6.86 33.16 12.32
C ARG A 389 -7.09 32.40 13.62
N THR A 390 -6.99 31.07 13.66
CA THR A 390 -7.41 30.24 14.81
C THR A 390 -6.36 30.02 15.91
N LYS A 391 -5.38 30.92 16.05
CA LYS A 391 -4.12 30.68 16.79
C LYS A 391 -4.22 30.25 18.27
N THR A 392 -5.38 30.16 18.93
CA THR A 392 -5.41 29.93 20.39
C THR A 392 -6.47 28.99 20.97
N GLN A 393 -7.67 28.79 20.39
CA GLN A 393 -8.76 28.11 21.13
C GLN A 393 -8.97 26.61 20.84
N HIS A 394 -8.73 26.13 19.63
CA HIS A 394 -9.17 24.77 19.23
C HIS A 394 -8.04 23.78 18.92
N LEU A 395 -6.83 24.27 18.67
CA LEU A 395 -5.66 23.45 18.33
C LEU A 395 -4.55 23.68 19.34
N THR A 396 -3.93 22.59 19.80
CA THR A 396 -2.69 22.70 20.57
C THR A 396 -1.57 23.23 19.68
N SER A 397 -0.58 23.94 20.25
CA SER A 397 0.54 24.50 19.49
C SER A 397 1.29 23.44 18.67
N ALA A 398 1.43 22.22 19.20
CA ALA A 398 2.05 21.10 18.50
C ALA A 398 1.26 20.66 17.25
N ARG A 399 -0.08 20.63 17.33
CA ARG A 399 -0.93 20.27 16.18
C ARG A 399 -0.92 21.37 15.13
N LEU A 400 -1.04 22.63 15.57
CA LEU A 400 -0.98 23.77 14.66
C LEU A 400 0.35 23.78 13.90
N SER A 401 1.48 23.64 14.60
CA SER A 401 2.81 23.57 13.99
C SER A 401 2.93 22.41 13.00
N GLY A 402 2.39 21.23 13.34
CA GLY A 402 2.39 20.07 12.45
C GLY A 402 1.53 20.27 11.20
N TYR A 403 0.39 20.95 11.33
CA TYR A 403 -0.46 21.33 10.20
C TYR A 403 0.19 22.41 9.34
N GLU A 404 0.77 23.45 9.93
CA GLU A 404 1.51 24.50 9.21
C GLU A 404 2.67 23.90 8.40
N LEU A 405 3.48 23.02 8.99
CA LEU A 405 4.59 22.36 8.30
C LEU A 405 4.13 21.52 7.12
N THR A 406 2.95 20.92 7.20
CA THR A 406 2.39 20.08 6.12
C THR A 406 1.64 20.90 5.08
N LEU A 407 0.88 21.92 5.48
CA LEU A 407 -0.05 22.65 4.61
C LEU A 407 0.59 23.87 3.95
N LEU A 408 1.64 24.43 4.56
CA LEU A 408 2.37 25.61 4.07
C LEU A 408 3.72 25.24 3.45
N ALA A 409 3.96 23.95 3.15
CA ALA A 409 5.18 23.55 2.44
C ALA A 409 5.24 24.22 1.06
N SER A 410 6.45 24.53 0.59
CA SER A 410 6.67 25.37 -0.60
C SER A 410 6.07 24.83 -1.90
N HIS A 411 5.97 23.51 -2.04
CA HIS A 411 5.42 22.84 -3.21
C HIS A 411 3.89 22.66 -3.15
N ILE A 412 3.23 23.11 -2.07
CA ILE A 412 1.81 22.90 -1.81
C ILE A 412 1.03 24.19 -2.01
N HIS A 413 -0.01 24.13 -2.82
CA HIS A 413 -0.92 25.24 -3.11
C HIS A 413 -2.35 24.85 -2.77
N ILE A 414 -2.87 25.38 -1.67
CA ILE A 414 -4.23 25.13 -1.23
C ILE A 414 -5.18 26.05 -1.99
N LYS A 415 -6.25 25.48 -2.54
CA LYS A 415 -7.33 26.19 -3.21
C LYS A 415 -8.67 25.68 -2.71
N ARG A 416 -9.64 26.57 -2.62
CA ARG A 416 -11.02 26.19 -2.30
C ARG A 416 -11.68 25.60 -3.56
N CYS A 417 -12.39 24.47 -3.43
CA CYS A 417 -13.21 23.92 -4.51
C CYS A 417 -14.68 23.80 -4.10
N ASN A 418 -15.58 23.92 -5.07
CA ASN A 418 -16.99 23.60 -4.87
C ASN A 418 -17.19 22.07 -4.92
N THR A 419 -18.36 21.64 -4.42
CA THR A 419 -18.82 20.27 -4.18
C THR A 419 -18.17 19.19 -5.05
N LEU A 420 -17.48 18.24 -4.41
CA LEU A 420 -16.92 17.07 -5.08
C LEU A 420 -18.01 16.04 -5.34
N ASN A 421 -17.96 15.35 -6.47
CA ASN A 421 -18.83 14.22 -6.73
C ASN A 421 -18.60 13.14 -5.65
N PRO A 422 -19.62 12.72 -4.89
CA PRO A 422 -19.44 11.75 -3.80
C PRO A 422 -18.89 10.39 -4.22
N ALA A 423 -19.11 9.98 -5.48
CA ALA A 423 -18.66 8.70 -6.01
C ALA A 423 -17.23 8.73 -6.54
N THR A 424 -16.85 9.80 -7.25
CA THR A 424 -15.53 9.90 -7.90
C THR A 424 -14.54 10.78 -7.16
N LEU A 425 -15.02 11.60 -6.22
CA LEU A 425 -14.31 12.70 -5.56
C LEU A 425 -13.73 13.74 -6.54
N LEU A 426 -14.22 13.76 -7.78
CA LEU A 426 -13.83 14.73 -8.82
C LEU A 426 -14.80 15.92 -8.84
N PRO A 427 -14.36 17.10 -9.33
CA PRO A 427 -15.23 18.26 -9.50
C PRO A 427 -16.29 17.99 -10.58
N LEU A 428 -17.49 18.56 -10.42
CA LEU A 428 -18.56 18.46 -11.41
C LEU A 428 -18.28 19.38 -12.62
N PRO A 429 -18.57 18.96 -13.87
CA PRO A 429 -18.29 19.74 -15.08
C PRO A 429 -19.15 20.99 -15.26
N GLU A 430 -20.29 21.04 -14.57
CA GLU A 430 -21.33 22.05 -14.77
C GLU A 430 -21.42 23.01 -13.57
N GLU A 431 -21.09 24.26 -13.90
CA GLU A 431 -21.76 25.49 -13.45
C GLU A 431 -21.22 26.30 -12.26
N ARG A 432 -21.02 27.58 -12.62
CA ARG A 432 -21.44 28.85 -11.99
C ARG A 432 -21.21 28.97 -10.49
N ASP A 433 -20.57 30.09 -10.15
CA ASP A 433 -20.78 30.80 -8.90
C ASP A 433 -22.22 30.64 -8.40
N VAL A 434 -22.37 30.61 -7.08
CA VAL A 434 -23.62 30.58 -6.30
C VAL A 434 -24.07 29.18 -5.85
N SER A 435 -23.43 28.66 -4.80
CA SER A 435 -24.17 28.07 -3.67
C SER A 435 -23.39 28.31 -2.37
N GLU A 436 -23.99 29.12 -1.49
CA GLU A 436 -23.65 29.42 -0.09
C GLU A 436 -22.27 28.93 0.40
N GLN A 437 -21.23 29.66 0.02
CA GLN A 437 -19.95 29.55 0.71
C GLN A 437 -20.13 30.06 2.14
N HIS A 438 -20.30 29.16 3.10
CA HIS A 438 -20.27 29.56 4.50
C HIS A 438 -18.88 30.13 4.84
N ASP A 439 -18.86 31.14 5.70
CA ASP A 439 -17.64 31.61 6.33
C ASP A 439 -17.19 30.54 7.32
N CYS A 440 -16.08 29.86 7.00
CA CYS A 440 -15.54 28.79 7.82
C CYS A 440 -15.17 29.28 9.23
N PHE A 441 -14.83 30.56 9.38
CA PHE A 441 -14.53 31.15 10.68
C PHE A 441 -15.81 31.31 11.51
N LEU A 442 -16.82 32.01 10.96
CA LEU A 442 -18.10 32.21 11.66
C LEU A 442 -18.76 30.88 12.03
N ARG A 443 -18.71 29.89 11.13
CA ARG A 443 -19.27 28.56 11.40
C ARG A 443 -18.52 27.83 12.51
N THR A 444 -17.19 27.99 12.57
CA THR A 444 -16.38 27.43 13.67
C THR A 444 -16.73 28.09 15.00
N GLU A 445 -16.93 29.42 15.02
CA GLU A 445 -17.38 30.13 16.23
C GLU A 445 -18.79 29.70 16.63
N GLU A 446 -19.74 29.61 15.70
CA GLU A 446 -21.11 29.17 15.96
C GLU A 446 -21.17 27.75 16.54
N GLU A 447 -20.40 26.80 15.98
CA GLU A 447 -20.32 25.42 16.48
C GLU A 447 -19.70 25.31 17.88
N THR A 448 -18.91 26.31 18.29
CA THR A 448 -18.16 26.30 19.55
C THR A 448 -18.72 27.25 20.61
N LYS A 449 -19.75 28.02 20.28
CA LYS A 449 -20.49 28.85 21.23
C LYS A 449 -21.16 27.98 22.30
N GLY A 450 -20.78 28.19 23.56
CA GLY A 450 -21.38 27.50 24.70
C GLY A 450 -22.86 27.85 24.93
N ARG A 451 -23.33 29.01 24.44
CA ARG A 451 -24.76 29.36 24.34
C ARG A 451 -25.06 30.13 23.06
N ILE A 452 -26.19 29.80 22.42
CA ILE A 452 -26.62 30.34 21.13
C ILE A 452 -27.12 31.80 21.24
N ASP A 453 -27.52 32.23 22.45
CA ASP A 453 -28.09 33.54 22.75
C ASP A 453 -27.07 34.66 23.01
N LEU A 454 -25.80 34.32 23.23
CA LEU A 454 -24.74 35.30 23.42
C LEU A 454 -24.40 36.00 22.09
N LYS A 455 -24.76 37.29 22.02
CA LYS A 455 -24.32 38.23 20.99
C LYS A 455 -23.33 39.21 21.62
N ASP A 456 -22.17 39.37 21.00
CA ASP A 456 -21.27 40.48 21.33
C ASP A 456 -21.93 41.77 20.84
N THR A 457 -22.60 42.47 21.75
CA THR A 457 -23.07 43.83 21.50
C THR A 457 -22.02 44.77 22.10
N PRO A 458 -21.39 45.64 21.28
CA PRO A 458 -20.49 46.65 21.80
C PRO A 458 -21.23 47.48 22.85
N LEU A 459 -20.63 47.65 24.03
CA LEU A 459 -21.17 48.53 25.06
C LEU A 459 -21.26 49.95 24.51
N VAL A 460 -22.44 50.56 24.60
CA VAL A 460 -22.61 51.99 24.34
C VAL A 460 -22.04 52.71 25.56
N ASN A 461 -21.05 53.59 25.36
CA ASN A 461 -20.28 54.25 26.42
C ASN A 461 -19.56 53.29 27.40
N PRO A 462 -18.49 52.60 26.94
CA PRO A 462 -17.71 51.71 27.81
C PRO A 462 -17.14 52.42 29.05
N ASP A 463 -16.84 53.72 28.94
CA ASP A 463 -16.25 54.52 30.02
C ASP A 463 -17.23 54.81 31.18
N GLU A 464 -18.53 54.97 30.90
CA GLU A 464 -19.55 55.18 31.95
C GLU A 464 -19.88 53.88 32.69
N THR A 465 -19.85 52.75 31.97
CA THR A 465 -20.20 51.43 32.53
C THR A 465 -19.10 50.89 33.45
N LEU A 466 -17.82 51.18 33.16
CA LEU A 466 -16.68 50.81 34.00
C LEU A 466 -16.64 51.58 35.33
N TRP A 467 -17.08 52.85 35.33
CA TRP A 467 -17.19 53.67 36.55
C TRP A 467 -18.17 53.06 37.56
N HIS A 468 -19.37 52.67 37.11
CA HIS A 468 -20.37 52.05 37.98
C HIS A 468 -19.96 50.66 38.50
N ALA A 469 -19.15 49.91 37.75
CA ALA A 469 -18.65 48.60 38.20
C ALA A 469 -17.59 48.73 39.31
N LEU A 470 -16.74 49.76 39.27
CA LEU A 470 -15.75 50.04 40.31
C LEU A 470 -16.41 50.49 41.63
N ASP A 471 -17.47 51.29 41.56
CA ASP A 471 -18.24 51.70 42.76
C ASP A 471 -18.92 50.52 43.47
N ILE A 472 -19.43 49.54 42.72
CA ILE A 472 -20.05 48.33 43.30
C ILE A 472 -19.00 47.43 43.97
N ILE A 473 -17.76 47.40 43.46
CA ILE A 473 -16.66 46.65 44.07
C ILE A 473 -16.16 47.35 45.35
N GLN A 474 -16.09 48.68 45.36
CA GLN A 474 -15.74 49.44 46.58
C GLN A 474 -16.83 49.34 47.66
N LEU A 475 -18.11 49.36 47.29
CA LEU A 475 -19.22 49.20 48.25
C LEU A 475 -19.31 47.80 48.86
N ARG A 476 -18.74 46.77 48.21
CA ARG A 476 -18.62 45.41 48.76
C ARG A 476 -17.41 45.18 49.65
N GLN A 477 -16.45 46.10 49.70
CA GLN A 477 -15.32 46.05 50.64
C GLN A 477 -15.58 46.85 51.93
N LEU A 478 -16.71 47.56 52.01
CA LEU A 478 -17.11 48.40 53.15
C LEU A 478 -18.35 47.88 53.91
N ASN A 479 -18.83 46.68 53.58
CA ASN A 479 -19.76 45.87 54.38
C ASN A 479 -19.14 44.50 54.63
#